data_AF-L1II47-F1
#
_entry.id   AF-L1II47-F1
#
_cell.length_a   1.000
_cell.length_b   1.000
_cell.length_c   1.000
_cell.angle_alpha   90.00
_cell.angle_beta   90.00
_cell.angle_gamma   90.00
#
_symmetry.space_group_name_H-M   'P 1'
#
loop_
_entity.id
_entity.type
_entity.pdbx_description
1 polymer ?
#
loop_
_entity_poly.entity_id
_entity_poly.type
_entity_poly.pdbx_seq_one_letter_code
_entity_poly.pdbx_strand_id
1 'polypeptide(L)'
;MQSMSRCPHSMPACPDAANVPHPLRGQCANSTKECYGNNNTLFHGLRDSCKQQDMMWCAVTASCSSLPCPPPNPTCSASQVRCPDWSCAADAASCPSSGNGSVTCPDGMTTASSFRACAEMGIFWQGCPPGSKPCSANPNICVKHQDECEALTGCPETMKSCGPRRNAQGVALYNSSTNRPIMTCASQCQSRPPQPAPTTAALRPGLGSEAMEVKAADGAPAFAMKALHSNAFRRMDNLSEAVNFTIAPVSASALQEGPFALLYSSGNIVSSVITIEPSAALVIDGGLTIDIPIDGSKEMCSQILQSVQMVVVSDLLNFNATPEGLGSCSMGSVGNCSCAATIYHFSTYGPNDFYDPCSQSQ
;
A
#
# COMPACT_ATOMS: atom_id res chain seq x y z
N MET A 1 22.20 22.17 21.01
CA MET A 1 21.74 20.92 21.64
C MET A 1 20.22 20.89 21.54
N GLN A 2 19.68 20.31 20.47
CA GLN A 2 18.23 20.19 20.30
C GLN A 2 17.73 19.02 21.15
N SER A 3 16.69 19.30 21.94
CA SER A 3 16.00 18.36 22.81
C SER A 3 15.44 17.19 21.99
N MET A 4 15.87 15.97 22.31
CA MET A 4 15.28 14.73 21.77
C MET A 4 13.81 14.67 22.18
N SER A 5 12.93 15.02 21.24
CA SER A 5 11.48 15.04 21.45
C SER A 5 10.98 13.59 21.49
N ARG A 6 10.37 13.21 22.61
CA ARG A 6 9.80 11.86 22.83
C ARG A 6 8.81 11.52 21.72
N CYS A 7 8.88 10.30 21.17
CA CYS A 7 7.98 9.89 20.08
C CYS A 7 6.50 9.87 20.57
N PRO A 8 5.53 10.35 19.78
CA PRO A 8 4.11 10.23 20.11
C PRO A 8 3.65 8.76 20.06
N HIS A 9 2.72 8.39 20.94
CA HIS A 9 2.21 7.03 21.19
C HIS A 9 1.51 6.32 19.99
N SER A 10 1.60 6.85 18.77
CA SER A 10 0.79 6.42 17.62
C SER A 10 1.60 5.90 16.42
N MET A 11 2.85 5.48 16.59
CA MET A 11 3.60 4.72 15.57
C MET A 11 3.79 3.26 16.01
N PRO A 12 3.73 2.27 15.09
CA PRO A 12 3.70 0.87 15.49
C PRO A 12 5.03 0.40 16.09
N ALA A 13 4.86 -0.32 17.21
CA ALA A 13 5.70 -1.40 17.72
C ALA A 13 7.11 -1.06 18.22
N CYS A 14 7.19 -0.45 19.41
CA CYS A 14 8.15 -1.00 20.38
C CYS A 14 7.59 -2.35 20.84
N PRO A 15 8.32 -3.48 20.72
CA PRO A 15 7.81 -4.74 21.20
C PRO A 15 7.70 -4.64 22.72
N ASP A 16 6.56 -5.06 23.27
CA ASP A 16 6.42 -5.18 24.71
C ASP A 16 7.47 -6.18 25.21
N ALA A 17 8.26 -5.81 26.22
CA ALA A 17 9.27 -6.68 26.82
C ALA A 17 8.67 -7.99 27.33
N ALA A 18 7.35 -8.00 27.58
CA ALA A 18 6.57 -9.19 27.88
C ALA A 18 6.68 -10.31 26.81
N ASN A 19 6.92 -9.96 25.54
CA ASN A 19 6.93 -10.91 24.41
C ASN A 19 8.29 -11.58 24.17
N VAL A 20 9.34 -11.17 24.89
CA VAL A 20 10.64 -11.87 24.85
C VAL A 20 10.64 -12.97 25.90
N PRO A 21 10.94 -14.23 25.55
CA PRO A 21 11.11 -15.31 26.51
C PRO A 21 12.11 -14.90 27.59
N HIS A 22 11.75 -15.09 28.87
CA HIS A 22 12.58 -14.72 30.02
C HIS A 22 14.08 -15.08 29.90
N PRO A 23 14.48 -16.26 29.36
CA PRO A 23 15.91 -16.59 29.23
C PRO A 23 16.67 -15.79 28.16
N LEU A 24 15.99 -15.17 27.19
CA LEU A 24 16.63 -14.49 26.07
C LEU A 24 16.73 -12.97 26.24
N ARG A 25 16.03 -12.38 27.23
CA ARG A 25 16.10 -10.95 27.52
C ARG A 25 17.53 -10.53 27.88
N GLY A 26 18.09 -9.57 27.15
CA GLY A 26 19.44 -9.06 27.39
C GLY A 26 20.53 -10.05 26.96
N GLN A 27 20.22 -10.94 26.04
CA GLN A 27 21.18 -11.83 25.41
C GLN A 27 21.23 -11.59 23.90
N CYS A 28 22.34 -12.04 23.31
CA CYS A 28 22.48 -12.12 21.87
C CYS A 28 21.86 -13.42 21.36
N ALA A 29 21.05 -13.33 20.32
CA ALA A 29 20.40 -14.44 19.64
C ALA A 29 20.80 -14.46 18.16
N ASN A 30 20.65 -15.60 17.50
CA ASN A 30 21.01 -15.74 16.07
C ASN A 30 19.98 -15.05 15.16
N SER A 31 18.78 -14.78 15.66
CA SER A 31 17.72 -14.13 14.89
C SER A 31 16.73 -13.39 15.79
N THR A 32 15.98 -12.45 15.19
CA THR A 32 14.83 -11.79 15.83
C THR A 32 13.71 -12.76 16.20
N LYS A 33 13.57 -13.83 15.40
CA LYS A 33 12.63 -14.94 15.66
C LYS A 33 12.91 -15.64 16.98
N GLU A 34 14.18 -15.78 17.37
CA GLU A 34 14.54 -16.32 18.69
C GLU A 34 14.14 -15.35 19.81
N CYS A 35 14.34 -14.03 19.61
CA CYS A 35 13.97 -13.02 20.62
C CYS A 35 12.45 -12.86 20.81
N TYR A 36 11.63 -12.93 19.76
CA TYR A 36 10.21 -12.48 19.80
C TYR A 36 9.20 -13.53 19.28
N GLY A 37 9.63 -14.75 18.99
CA GLY A 37 8.78 -15.81 18.44
C GLY A 37 8.38 -15.57 16.98
N ASN A 38 7.36 -16.28 16.49
CA ASN A 38 6.89 -16.22 15.08
C ASN A 38 6.29 -14.86 14.65
N ASN A 39 6.31 -13.83 15.49
CA ASN A 39 5.89 -12.47 15.13
C ASN A 39 7.03 -11.75 14.41
N ASN A 40 7.05 -11.89 13.08
CA ASN A 40 8.11 -11.43 12.17
C ASN A 40 8.12 -9.91 11.88
N THR A 41 7.45 -9.08 12.68
CA THR A 41 7.45 -7.63 12.44
C THR A 41 8.72 -6.98 13.00
N LEU A 42 9.62 -6.61 12.08
CA LEU A 42 10.48 -5.41 12.09
C LEU A 42 11.43 -5.19 13.29
N PHE A 43 12.60 -5.84 13.37
CA PHE A 43 13.69 -5.30 14.22
C PHE A 43 15.09 -5.65 13.71
N HIS A 44 15.80 -4.76 13.01
CA HIS A 44 17.24 -4.92 12.72
C HIS A 44 18.15 -3.96 13.50
N GLY A 45 17.59 -2.97 14.21
CA GLY A 45 18.34 -1.90 14.89
C GLY A 45 19.05 -2.27 16.21
N LEU A 46 19.19 -3.57 16.54
CA LEU A 46 19.80 -4.02 17.81
C LEU A 46 21.09 -4.84 17.61
N ARG A 47 21.64 -4.87 16.40
CA ARG A 47 22.89 -5.59 16.08
C ARG A 47 24.10 -5.05 16.85
N ASP A 48 24.14 -3.75 17.13
CA ASP A 48 25.34 -3.06 17.66
C ASP A 48 25.71 -3.42 19.11
N SER A 49 24.84 -4.09 19.86
CA SER A 49 25.13 -4.54 21.23
C SER A 49 25.82 -5.92 21.28
N CYS A 50 25.83 -6.66 20.18
CA CYS A 50 26.41 -7.99 20.11
C CYS A 50 27.78 -7.94 19.42
N LYS A 51 28.84 -8.23 20.17
CA LYS A 51 30.24 -8.19 19.66
C LYS A 51 30.56 -9.23 18.58
N GLN A 52 29.67 -10.18 18.31
CA GLN A 52 29.85 -11.19 17.26
C GLN A 52 29.01 -10.82 16.05
N GLN A 53 29.61 -10.97 14.86
CA GLN A 53 28.90 -10.78 13.59
C GLN A 53 27.70 -11.71 13.52
N ASP A 54 26.60 -11.20 12.97
CA ASP A 54 25.35 -11.91 12.71
C ASP A 54 24.44 -12.26 13.90
N MET A 55 24.74 -11.77 15.10
CA MET A 55 23.81 -11.87 16.25
C MET A 55 22.98 -10.60 16.47
N MET A 56 21.81 -10.78 17.08
CA MET A 56 20.81 -9.77 17.39
C MET A 56 20.63 -9.66 18.90
N TRP A 57 20.64 -8.46 19.46
CA TRP A 57 20.38 -8.26 20.89
C TRP A 57 18.88 -8.27 21.21
N CYS A 58 18.43 -9.12 22.13
CA CYS A 58 17.05 -9.13 22.59
C CYS A 58 16.86 -8.08 23.70
N ALA A 59 16.09 -7.01 23.43
CA ALA A 59 15.93 -5.90 24.38
C ALA A 59 15.25 -6.31 25.71
N VAL A 60 15.72 -5.74 26.82
CA VAL A 60 15.20 -5.99 28.20
C VAL A 60 14.08 -5.01 28.57
N THR A 61 14.01 -3.84 27.93
CA THR A 61 13.01 -2.81 28.20
C THR A 61 12.29 -2.39 26.91
N ALA A 62 10.96 -2.28 26.97
CA ALA A 62 10.12 -1.74 25.89
C ALA A 62 10.28 -0.21 25.71
N SER A 63 11.33 0.37 26.29
CA SER A 63 11.57 1.80 26.23
C SER A 63 12.41 2.11 25.01
N CYS A 64 11.76 2.38 23.87
CA CYS A 64 12.42 3.02 22.72
C CYS A 64 12.90 4.45 23.02
N SER A 65 12.93 4.88 24.28
CA SER A 65 13.40 6.20 24.72
C SER A 65 14.86 6.49 24.36
N SER A 66 15.64 5.48 23.98
CA SER A 66 17.03 5.61 23.51
C SER A 66 17.21 5.24 22.04
N LEU A 67 16.17 4.75 21.34
CA LEU A 67 16.24 4.53 19.90
C LEU A 67 15.86 5.84 19.21
N PRO A 68 16.65 6.31 18.21
CA PRO A 68 16.24 7.46 17.43
C PRO A 68 14.87 7.17 16.81
N CYS A 69 13.90 8.07 17.02
CA CYS A 69 12.59 7.93 16.35
C CYS A 69 12.86 7.87 14.84
N PRO A 70 12.10 7.06 14.07
CA PRO A 70 12.21 7.10 12.62
C PRO A 70 12.00 8.54 12.14
N PRO A 71 12.76 8.99 11.12
CA PRO A 71 12.66 10.34 10.62
C PRO A 71 11.22 10.62 10.22
N PRO A 72 10.72 11.85 10.44
CA PRO A 72 9.43 12.22 9.91
C PRO A 72 9.46 11.98 8.40
N ASN A 73 8.52 11.16 7.91
CA ASN A 73 8.36 10.84 6.50
C ASN A 73 7.11 11.51 5.91
N PRO A 74 7.02 12.86 5.93
CA PRO A 74 5.87 13.56 5.36
C PRO A 74 5.93 13.43 3.83
N THR A 75 4.81 13.33 3.14
CA THR A 75 4.80 13.48 1.67
C THR A 75 5.34 14.84 1.24
N CYS A 76 6.38 14.88 0.41
CA CYS A 76 6.92 16.11 -0.14
C CYS A 76 5.94 16.76 -1.13
N SER A 77 5.97 18.09 -1.24
CA SER A 77 5.26 18.78 -2.32
C SER A 77 5.95 18.53 -3.67
N ALA A 78 5.26 18.75 -4.78
CA ALA A 78 5.82 18.56 -6.12
C ALA A 78 7.03 19.47 -6.41
N SER A 79 7.15 20.59 -5.70
CA SER A 79 8.30 21.51 -5.77
C SER A 79 9.49 21.08 -4.92
N GLN A 80 9.37 20.01 -4.13
CA GLN A 80 10.39 19.57 -3.18
C GLN A 80 10.99 18.23 -3.61
N VAL A 81 12.27 18.04 -3.28
CA VAL A 81 12.96 16.76 -3.39
C VAL A 81 12.94 16.04 -2.06
N ARG A 82 12.79 14.72 -2.10
CA ARG A 82 13.06 13.87 -0.93
C ARG A 82 14.57 13.77 -0.70
N CYS A 83 15.02 14.10 0.49
CA CYS A 83 16.44 13.98 0.87
C CYS A 83 16.79 12.60 1.42
N PRO A 84 18.09 12.23 1.47
CA PRO A 84 18.54 10.92 1.99
C PRO A 84 18.16 10.64 3.44
N ASP A 85 17.92 11.68 4.24
CA ASP A 85 17.45 11.60 5.63
C ASP A 85 15.91 11.53 5.73
N TRP A 86 15.23 11.34 4.60
CA TRP A 86 13.77 11.32 4.44
C TRP A 86 13.05 12.65 4.66
N SER A 87 13.79 13.74 4.88
CA SER A 87 13.22 15.09 4.89
C SER A 87 12.86 15.57 3.48
N CYS A 88 12.13 16.69 3.38
CA CYS A 88 11.86 17.35 2.10
C CYS A 88 12.67 18.65 2.03
N ALA A 89 13.37 18.87 0.92
CA ALA A 89 14.10 20.11 0.65
C ALA A 89 13.67 20.74 -0.67
N ALA A 90 14.02 22.01 -0.89
CA ALA A 90 13.71 22.71 -2.13
C ALA A 90 14.44 22.10 -3.35
N ASP A 91 15.66 21.60 -3.15
CA ASP A 91 16.50 20.99 -4.18
C ASP A 91 17.51 20.01 -3.59
N ALA A 92 18.17 19.25 -4.47
CA ALA A 92 19.13 18.21 -4.07
C ALA A 92 20.40 18.79 -3.41
N ALA A 93 20.76 20.05 -3.72
CA ALA A 93 21.91 20.72 -3.12
C ALA A 93 21.64 21.12 -1.66
N SER A 94 20.38 21.31 -1.31
CA SER A 94 19.91 21.61 0.04
C SER A 94 19.77 20.35 0.91
N CYS A 95 19.99 19.16 0.36
CA CYS A 95 19.93 17.92 1.12
C CYS A 95 21.23 17.67 1.90
N PRO A 96 21.15 17.03 3.08
CA PRO A 96 22.34 16.55 3.78
C PRO A 96 23.09 15.53 2.91
N SER A 97 24.43 15.58 2.98
CA SER A 97 25.30 14.68 2.24
C SER A 97 24.96 13.21 2.54
N SER A 98 24.69 12.42 1.49
CA SER A 98 24.55 10.97 1.62
C SER A 98 25.90 10.31 1.82
N GLY A 99 26.01 9.40 2.80
CA GLY A 99 27.17 8.53 2.98
C GLY A 99 27.37 7.52 1.83
N ASN A 100 28.49 6.80 1.87
CA ASN A 100 29.01 5.91 0.82
C ASN A 100 28.02 4.87 0.28
N GLY A 101 27.33 5.18 -0.83
CA GLY A 101 26.74 4.21 -1.77
C GLY A 101 25.58 3.33 -1.26
N SER A 102 25.32 3.27 0.04
CA SER A 102 24.14 2.65 0.64
C SER A 102 23.02 3.67 0.85
N VAL A 103 21.77 3.20 0.85
CA VAL A 103 20.61 4.03 1.18
C VAL A 103 20.16 3.78 2.61
N THR A 104 19.72 4.84 3.28
CA THR A 104 19.01 4.73 4.56
C THR A 104 17.53 4.49 4.27
N CYS A 105 16.96 3.45 4.85
CA CYS A 105 15.53 3.13 4.76
C CYS A 105 14.69 4.14 5.56
N PRO A 106 13.37 4.22 5.35
CA PRO A 106 12.52 5.26 5.97
C PRO A 106 12.36 5.10 7.49
N ASP A 107 12.81 3.98 8.05
CA ASP A 107 12.92 3.80 9.50
C ASP A 107 14.09 4.59 10.11
N GLY A 108 14.96 5.19 9.29
CA GLY A 108 16.13 5.97 9.72
C GLY A 108 17.26 5.16 10.33
N MET A 109 17.14 3.84 10.33
CA MET A 109 18.06 2.94 11.03
C MET A 109 18.64 1.90 10.09
N THR A 110 17.81 1.33 9.22
CA THR A 110 18.23 0.27 8.31
C THR A 110 18.97 0.88 7.13
N THR A 111 20.11 0.29 6.77
CA THR A 111 20.83 0.62 5.53
C THR A 111 20.70 -0.54 4.55
N ALA A 112 20.47 -0.21 3.27
CA ALA A 112 20.29 -1.19 2.21
C ALA A 112 21.07 -0.78 0.95
N SER A 113 21.21 -1.72 0.01
CA SER A 113 21.85 -1.47 -1.29
C SER A 113 21.02 -0.61 -2.22
N SER A 114 19.70 -0.52 -2.00
CA SER A 114 18.76 0.27 -2.80
C SER A 114 17.44 0.48 -2.02
N PHE A 115 16.60 1.43 -2.48
CA PHE A 115 15.27 1.62 -1.89
C PHE A 115 14.36 0.41 -2.09
N ARG A 116 14.50 -0.28 -3.24
CA ARG A 116 13.84 -1.57 -3.46
C ARG A 116 14.21 -2.59 -2.38
N ALA A 117 15.48 -2.70 -2.03
CA ALA A 117 15.92 -3.59 -0.95
C ALA A 117 15.31 -3.22 0.42
N CYS A 118 15.07 -1.93 0.71
CA CYS A 118 14.29 -1.55 1.89
C CYS A 118 12.85 -2.07 1.84
N ALA A 119 12.18 -1.95 0.68
CA ALA A 119 10.82 -2.41 0.50
C ALA A 119 10.70 -3.95 0.55
N GLU A 120 11.69 -4.69 0.03
CA GLU A 120 11.80 -6.16 0.14
C GLU A 120 11.97 -6.62 1.60
N MET A 121 12.56 -5.79 2.46
CA MET A 121 12.62 -6.02 3.91
C MET A 121 11.32 -5.65 4.65
N GLY A 122 10.27 -5.23 3.94
CA GLY A 122 9.00 -4.76 4.52
C GLY A 122 9.06 -3.35 5.11
N ILE A 123 10.12 -2.58 4.80
CA ILE A 123 10.28 -1.21 5.29
C ILE A 123 9.74 -0.25 4.23
N PHE A 124 8.45 0.06 4.35
CA PHE A 124 7.69 0.82 3.36
C PHE A 124 7.67 2.34 3.60
N TRP A 125 7.41 3.11 2.54
CA TRP A 125 7.24 4.57 2.60
C TRP A 125 6.05 5.07 1.78
N GLN A 126 5.64 6.30 2.07
CA GLN A 126 4.63 7.04 1.31
C GLN A 126 5.28 8.12 0.43
N GLY A 127 4.71 8.33 -0.76
CA GLY A 127 5.24 9.25 -1.75
C GLY A 127 6.58 8.81 -2.34
N CYS A 128 7.44 9.77 -2.63
CA CYS A 128 8.65 9.54 -3.41
C CYS A 128 9.90 9.23 -2.57
N PRO A 129 10.76 8.30 -3.04
CA PRO A 129 12.01 7.96 -2.38
C PRO A 129 13.05 9.08 -2.53
N PRO A 130 14.11 9.09 -1.70
CA PRO A 130 15.17 10.07 -1.79
C PRO A 130 15.77 10.24 -3.19
N GLY A 131 16.09 11.48 -3.55
CA GLY A 131 16.61 11.86 -4.87
C GLY A 131 15.52 12.04 -5.95
N SER A 132 14.25 11.94 -5.59
CA SER A 132 13.13 12.12 -6.52
C SER A 132 12.10 13.13 -6.00
N LYS A 133 11.23 13.58 -6.91
CA LYS A 133 10.17 14.57 -6.70
C LYS A 133 8.83 13.97 -7.11
N PRO A 134 7.73 14.29 -6.42
CA PRO A 134 6.39 13.89 -6.85
C PRO A 134 5.88 14.78 -7.99
N CYS A 135 5.12 14.20 -8.91
CA CYS A 135 4.44 14.98 -9.96
C CYS A 135 3.20 15.70 -9.42
N SER A 136 2.97 16.95 -9.86
CA SER A 136 1.81 17.73 -9.39
C SER A 136 0.49 17.10 -9.83
N ALA A 137 0.47 16.52 -11.04
CA ALA A 137 -0.71 15.87 -11.59
C ALA A 137 -1.08 14.56 -10.88
N ASN A 138 -0.08 13.81 -10.38
CA ASN A 138 -0.26 12.62 -9.56
C ASN A 138 0.93 12.46 -8.59
N PRO A 139 0.76 12.73 -7.28
CA PRO A 139 1.85 12.77 -6.32
C PRO A 139 2.47 11.39 -6.02
N ASN A 140 1.86 10.31 -6.49
CA ASN A 140 2.38 8.96 -6.33
C ASN A 140 3.32 8.57 -7.50
N ILE A 141 3.43 9.38 -8.54
CA ILE A 141 4.42 9.23 -9.61
C ILE A 141 5.65 10.06 -9.24
N CYS A 142 6.81 9.42 -9.26
CA CYS A 142 8.06 9.98 -8.79
C CYS A 142 9.06 10.08 -9.93
N VAL A 143 9.64 11.27 -10.10
CA VAL A 143 10.58 11.60 -11.17
C VAL A 143 11.86 12.17 -10.61
N LYS A 144 12.96 12.07 -11.36
CA LYS A 144 14.19 12.80 -11.03
C LYS A 144 14.08 14.27 -11.43
N HIS A 145 13.43 14.52 -12.56
CA HIS A 145 13.27 15.85 -13.14
C HIS A 145 11.79 16.14 -13.44
N GLN A 146 11.35 17.38 -13.15
CA GLN A 146 9.92 17.75 -13.19
C GLN A 146 9.33 17.70 -14.61
N ASP A 147 10.16 17.87 -15.63
CA ASP A 147 9.79 17.80 -17.05
C ASP A 147 9.40 16.39 -17.51
N GLU A 148 9.75 15.35 -16.77
CA GLU A 148 9.32 13.97 -17.02
C GLU A 148 7.85 13.74 -16.62
N CYS A 149 7.26 14.62 -15.80
CA CYS A 149 5.95 14.38 -15.19
C CYS A 149 4.81 14.31 -16.20
N GLU A 150 4.77 15.19 -17.21
CA GLU A 150 3.69 15.19 -18.19
C GLU A 150 3.71 13.90 -19.03
N ALA A 151 4.90 13.41 -19.39
CA ALA A 151 5.05 12.16 -20.13
C ALA A 151 4.58 10.93 -19.34
N LEU A 152 4.79 10.92 -18.02
CA LEU A 152 4.41 9.78 -17.17
C LEU A 152 2.97 9.85 -16.66
N THR A 153 2.47 11.04 -16.35
CA THR A 153 1.12 11.26 -15.81
C THR A 153 0.08 11.55 -16.88
N GLY A 154 0.49 11.90 -18.10
CA GLY A 154 -0.40 12.26 -19.20
C GLY A 154 -1.08 13.62 -19.06
N CYS A 155 -0.76 14.39 -18.03
CA CYS A 155 -1.37 15.69 -17.75
C CYS A 155 -0.31 16.77 -17.48
N PRO A 156 -0.56 18.02 -17.91
CA PRO A 156 0.29 19.15 -17.54
C PRO A 156 0.36 19.34 -16.02
N GLU A 157 1.47 19.87 -15.51
CA GLU A 157 1.70 20.10 -14.08
C GLU A 157 0.67 21.05 -13.42
N THR A 158 -0.06 21.84 -14.21
CA THR A 158 -1.14 22.73 -13.75
C THR A 158 -2.49 22.02 -13.55
N MET A 159 -2.60 20.75 -13.95
CA MET A 159 -3.81 19.94 -13.88
C MET A 159 -3.57 18.67 -13.07
N LYS A 160 -4.67 18.01 -12.67
CA LYS A 160 -4.68 16.70 -12.01
C LYS A 160 -5.05 15.61 -13.00
N SER A 161 -4.44 14.45 -12.82
CA SER A 161 -4.79 13.22 -13.54
C SER A 161 -5.98 12.54 -12.86
N CYS A 162 -7.14 12.57 -13.52
CA CYS A 162 -8.44 12.17 -12.98
C CYS A 162 -8.96 10.84 -13.57
N GLY A 163 -8.04 9.88 -13.76
CA GLY A 163 -8.35 8.57 -14.33
C GLY A 163 -8.29 8.52 -15.85
N PRO A 164 -8.36 7.31 -16.43
CA PRO A 164 -8.27 7.10 -17.87
C PRO A 164 -9.49 7.67 -18.61
N ARG A 165 -9.26 8.25 -19.79
CA ARG A 165 -10.32 8.59 -20.73
C ARG A 165 -10.89 7.31 -21.32
N ARG A 166 -12.21 7.21 -21.36
CA ARG A 166 -12.92 6.03 -21.84
C ARG A 166 -13.79 6.36 -23.06
N ASN A 167 -14.01 5.38 -23.93
CA ASN A 167 -14.97 5.48 -25.03
C ASN A 167 -16.41 5.24 -24.54
N ALA A 168 -17.39 5.27 -25.46
CA ALA A 168 -18.80 5.05 -25.15
C ALA A 168 -19.09 3.63 -24.58
N GLN A 169 -18.20 2.68 -24.83
CA GLN A 169 -18.24 1.30 -24.33
C GLN A 169 -17.50 1.15 -23.00
N GLY A 170 -17.06 2.23 -22.35
CA GLY A 170 -16.37 2.17 -21.07
C GLY A 170 -14.92 1.67 -21.13
N VAL A 171 -14.37 1.43 -22.32
CA VAL A 171 -12.98 0.96 -22.51
C VAL A 171 -12.02 2.14 -22.45
N ALA A 172 -10.94 2.00 -21.68
CA ALA A 172 -9.88 2.99 -21.61
C ALA A 172 -9.18 3.18 -22.96
N LEU A 173 -8.94 4.43 -23.34
CA LEU A 173 -8.22 4.80 -24.56
C LEU A 173 -6.72 4.80 -24.28
N TYR A 174 -5.94 4.16 -25.14
CA TYR A 174 -4.47 4.07 -24.97
C TYR A 174 -3.75 4.91 -26.02
N ASN A 175 -2.63 5.51 -25.61
CA ASN A 175 -1.68 6.14 -26.51
C ASN A 175 -0.85 5.04 -27.18
N SER A 176 -0.93 4.95 -28.51
CA SER A 176 -0.25 3.91 -29.30
C SER A 176 1.28 3.95 -29.21
N SER A 177 1.87 5.12 -28.91
CA SER A 177 3.33 5.28 -28.80
C SER A 177 3.87 4.90 -27.43
N THR A 178 3.10 5.12 -26.36
CA THR A 178 3.55 4.86 -24.98
C THR A 178 2.93 3.62 -24.36
N ASN A 179 1.90 3.04 -25.00
CA ASN A 179 1.06 1.97 -24.48
C ASN A 179 0.51 2.25 -23.07
N ARG A 180 0.23 3.53 -22.79
CA ARG A 180 -0.36 4.01 -21.54
C ARG A 180 -1.77 4.56 -21.78
N PRO A 181 -2.67 4.49 -20.79
CA PRO A 181 -3.98 5.12 -20.91
C PRO A 181 -3.83 6.63 -21.07
N ILE A 182 -4.65 7.20 -21.95
CA ILE A 182 -4.78 8.65 -22.11
C ILE A 182 -5.58 9.15 -20.91
N MET A 183 -4.99 10.02 -20.09
CA MET A 183 -5.62 10.48 -18.86
C MET A 183 -6.60 11.65 -19.09
N THR A 184 -7.61 11.73 -18.23
CA THR A 184 -8.50 12.90 -18.14
C THR A 184 -7.83 13.95 -17.26
N CYS A 185 -7.49 15.10 -17.82
CA CYS A 185 -6.84 16.18 -17.09
C CYS A 185 -7.86 17.25 -16.69
N ALA A 186 -7.92 17.57 -15.40
CA ALA A 186 -8.80 18.61 -14.88
C ALA A 186 -8.14 19.38 -13.73
N SER A 187 -8.58 20.61 -13.47
CA SER A 187 -8.10 21.38 -12.31
C SER A 187 -8.49 20.72 -10.98
N GLN A 188 -9.65 20.07 -10.94
CA GLN A 188 -10.13 19.25 -9.83
C GLN A 188 -10.79 17.99 -10.37
N CYS A 189 -10.46 16.84 -9.79
CA CYS A 189 -11.09 15.58 -10.15
C CYS A 189 -12.45 15.48 -9.45
N GLN A 190 -13.52 15.37 -10.24
CA GLN A 190 -14.90 15.32 -9.71
C GLN A 190 -15.24 13.98 -9.05
N SER A 191 -14.54 12.90 -9.39
CA SER A 191 -14.96 11.52 -9.07
C SER A 191 -13.86 10.58 -8.59
N ARG A 192 -12.67 11.10 -8.22
CA ARG A 192 -11.56 10.22 -7.85
C ARG A 192 -11.98 9.34 -6.66
N PRO A 193 -11.87 8.01 -6.75
CA PRO A 193 -12.14 7.12 -5.63
C PRO A 193 -11.41 7.60 -4.38
N PRO A 194 -12.11 7.73 -3.24
CA PRO A 194 -11.46 8.12 -2.00
C PRO A 194 -10.40 7.09 -1.60
N GLN A 195 -9.24 7.56 -1.12
CA GLN A 195 -8.24 6.63 -0.57
C GLN A 195 -8.65 6.22 0.85
N PRO A 196 -8.73 4.92 1.17
CA PRO A 196 -9.16 4.48 2.49
C PRO A 196 -8.14 4.85 3.56
N ALA A 197 -8.62 5.19 4.75
CA ALA A 197 -7.78 5.22 5.94
C ALA A 197 -7.61 3.78 6.49
N PRO A 198 -6.45 3.41 7.06
CA PRO A 198 -6.30 2.14 7.76
C PRO A 198 -7.40 1.98 8.80
N THR A 199 -8.21 0.93 8.65
CA THR A 199 -9.39 0.71 9.48
C THR A 199 -9.42 -0.74 9.92
N THR A 200 -9.69 -0.96 11.21
CA THR A 200 -9.96 -2.27 11.75
C THR A 200 -11.40 -2.30 12.22
N ALA A 201 -12.17 -3.25 11.72
CA ALA A 201 -13.54 -3.46 12.17
C ALA A 201 -13.85 -4.95 12.26
N ALA A 202 -14.88 -5.29 13.02
CA ALA A 202 -15.35 -6.65 13.17
C ALA A 202 -16.37 -6.98 12.06
N LEU A 203 -16.24 -8.15 11.45
CA LEU A 203 -17.28 -8.74 10.60
C LEU A 203 -17.68 -10.08 11.20
N ARG A 204 -18.98 -10.38 11.25
CA ARG A 204 -19.49 -11.69 11.66
C ARG A 204 -20.12 -12.35 10.42
N PRO A 205 -19.95 -13.66 10.26
CA PRO A 205 -20.62 -14.34 9.16
C PRO A 205 -22.14 -14.49 9.41
N GLY A 206 -22.68 -14.22 10.60
CA GLY A 206 -23.89 -14.88 11.13
C GLY A 206 -25.26 -14.68 10.46
N LEU A 207 -25.61 -13.51 9.91
CA LEU A 207 -26.97 -13.26 9.40
C LEU A 207 -27.10 -13.30 7.86
N GLY A 208 -25.97 -13.29 7.15
CA GLY A 208 -25.92 -12.89 5.74
C GLY A 208 -26.22 -11.40 5.58
N SER A 209 -25.61 -10.75 4.58
CA SER A 209 -25.68 -9.30 4.32
C SER A 209 -25.02 -8.37 5.36
N GLU A 210 -24.15 -8.91 6.23
CA GLU A 210 -23.27 -8.06 7.03
C GLU A 210 -22.22 -7.40 6.13
N ALA A 211 -22.05 -6.09 6.31
CA ALA A 211 -21.10 -5.29 5.56
C ALA A 211 -20.23 -4.49 6.51
N MET A 212 -18.94 -4.47 6.23
CA MET A 212 -17.98 -3.53 6.78
C MET A 212 -17.69 -2.49 5.71
N GLU A 213 -18.07 -1.25 5.95
CA GLU A 213 -17.71 -0.12 5.09
C GLU A 213 -16.53 0.64 5.71
N VAL A 214 -15.51 0.91 4.90
CA VAL A 214 -14.37 1.74 5.28
C VAL A 214 -14.52 3.10 4.60
N LYS A 215 -14.36 4.16 5.40
CA LYS A 215 -14.45 5.55 4.93
C LYS A 215 -13.07 6.13 4.69
N ALA A 216 -12.99 7.09 3.78
CA ALA A 216 -11.84 7.96 3.64
C ALA A 216 -11.82 9.03 4.75
N ALA A 217 -10.74 9.81 4.79
CA ALA A 217 -10.54 10.86 5.79
C ALA A 217 -11.63 11.95 5.77
N ASP A 218 -12.27 12.16 4.62
CA ASP A 218 -13.40 13.09 4.44
C ASP A 218 -14.77 12.46 4.78
N GLY A 219 -14.79 11.19 5.17
CA GLY A 219 -16.00 10.45 5.52
C GLY A 219 -16.71 9.79 4.32
N ALA A 220 -16.21 9.94 3.10
CA ALA A 220 -16.77 9.28 1.92
C ALA A 220 -16.52 7.76 1.95
N PRO A 221 -17.44 6.92 1.47
CA PRO A 221 -17.22 5.48 1.34
C PRO A 221 -16.04 5.18 0.41
N ALA A 222 -15.00 4.52 0.92
CA ALA A 222 -13.77 4.19 0.20
C ALA A 222 -13.67 2.71 -0.19
N PHE A 223 -14.36 1.83 0.54
CA PHE A 223 -14.39 0.39 0.28
C PHE A 223 -15.52 -0.27 1.09
N ALA A 224 -16.02 -1.43 0.66
CA ALA A 224 -16.81 -2.32 1.53
C ALA A 224 -16.41 -3.79 1.41
N MET A 225 -16.41 -4.50 2.54
CA MET A 225 -16.37 -5.96 2.60
C MET A 225 -17.75 -6.48 2.99
N LYS A 226 -18.23 -7.54 2.35
CA LYS A 226 -19.55 -8.10 2.67
C LYS A 226 -19.48 -9.60 2.83
N ALA A 227 -20.05 -10.10 3.92
CA ALA A 227 -20.35 -11.50 4.13
C ALA A 227 -21.77 -11.78 3.61
N LEU A 228 -21.87 -12.35 2.42
CA LEU A 228 -23.15 -12.63 1.75
C LEU A 228 -23.92 -13.80 2.37
N HIS A 229 -23.22 -14.71 3.06
CA HIS A 229 -23.78 -15.94 3.62
C HIS A 229 -23.45 -16.08 5.10
N SER A 230 -24.29 -16.85 5.81
CA SER A 230 -24.16 -17.13 7.25
C SER A 230 -22.83 -17.80 7.64
N ASN A 231 -22.16 -18.38 6.65
CA ASN A 231 -20.93 -19.15 6.76
C ASN A 231 -19.82 -18.64 5.81
N ALA A 232 -19.83 -17.36 5.43
CA ALA A 232 -18.90 -16.82 4.43
C ALA A 232 -17.41 -17.09 4.78
N PHE A 233 -17.10 -17.14 6.07
CA PHE A 233 -15.82 -17.59 6.59
C PHE A 233 -16.00 -18.22 7.98
N ARG A 234 -15.02 -19.01 8.40
CA ARG A 234 -14.92 -19.59 9.73
C ARG A 234 -13.50 -19.52 10.25
N ARG A 235 -13.32 -19.38 11.56
CA ARG A 235 -11.99 -19.49 12.17
C ARG A 235 -11.51 -20.93 12.12
N MET A 236 -10.21 -21.14 11.90
CA MET A 236 -9.63 -22.49 11.90
C MET A 236 -9.67 -23.17 13.28
N ASP A 237 -9.80 -22.40 14.36
CA ASP A 237 -9.93 -22.90 15.73
C ASP A 237 -11.38 -23.24 16.14
N ASN A 238 -12.32 -23.22 15.19
CA ASN A 238 -13.75 -23.52 15.38
C ASN A 238 -14.48 -22.61 16.38
N LEU A 239 -13.93 -21.44 16.73
CA LEU A 239 -14.66 -20.44 17.51
C LEU A 239 -15.58 -19.63 16.59
N SER A 240 -16.86 -19.52 16.95
CA SER A 240 -17.90 -18.82 16.17
C SER A 240 -18.08 -17.37 16.65
N GLU A 241 -17.06 -16.54 16.45
CA GLU A 241 -17.07 -15.13 16.86
C GLU A 241 -16.74 -14.18 15.71
N ALA A 242 -17.03 -12.90 15.94
CA ALA A 242 -16.59 -11.81 15.09
C ALA A 242 -15.08 -11.88 14.86
N VAL A 243 -14.65 -11.67 13.63
CA VAL A 243 -13.23 -11.53 13.30
C VAL A 243 -12.96 -10.08 12.96
N ASN A 244 -11.90 -9.52 13.53
CA ASN A 244 -11.46 -8.18 13.16
C ASN A 244 -10.68 -8.28 11.85
N PHE A 245 -11.02 -7.45 10.90
CA PHE A 245 -10.28 -7.30 9.65
C PHE A 245 -9.67 -5.92 9.64
N THR A 246 -8.35 -5.88 9.46
CA THR A 246 -7.62 -4.66 9.19
C THR A 246 -7.52 -4.48 7.69
N ILE A 247 -7.96 -3.32 7.22
CA ILE A 247 -7.96 -2.97 5.80
C ILE A 247 -7.20 -1.66 5.67
N ALA A 248 -6.17 -1.68 4.84
CA ALA A 248 -5.27 -0.54 4.70
C ALA A 248 -4.89 -0.32 3.23
N PRO A 249 -4.71 0.94 2.79
CA PRO A 249 -4.12 1.21 1.49
C PRO A 249 -2.68 0.70 1.45
N VAL A 250 -2.29 0.15 0.30
CA VAL A 250 -0.90 -0.24 0.06
C VAL A 250 -0.02 1.01 0.04
N SER A 251 1.18 0.88 0.59
CA SER A 251 2.19 1.94 0.58
C SER A 251 2.65 2.29 -0.84
N ALA A 252 2.96 3.56 -1.08
CA ALA A 252 3.46 4.01 -2.38
C ALA A 252 4.71 3.22 -2.80
N SER A 253 5.60 2.90 -1.86
CA SER A 253 6.80 2.08 -2.12
C SER A 253 6.48 0.68 -2.66
N ALA A 254 5.47 0.01 -2.09
CA ALA A 254 5.09 -1.33 -2.54
C ALA A 254 4.36 -1.29 -3.90
N LEU A 255 3.69 -0.18 -4.21
CA LEU A 255 3.13 0.06 -5.55
C LEU A 255 4.20 0.38 -6.59
N GLN A 256 5.27 1.08 -6.22
CA GLN A 256 6.33 1.51 -7.12
C GLN A 256 7.37 0.42 -7.38
N GLU A 257 7.73 -0.36 -6.36
CA GLU A 257 8.83 -1.33 -6.42
C GLU A 257 8.35 -2.79 -6.34
N GLY A 258 7.16 -3.02 -5.80
CA GLY A 258 6.64 -4.35 -5.50
C GLY A 258 5.88 -5.02 -6.64
N PRO A 259 5.09 -6.06 -6.35
CA PRO A 259 4.36 -6.85 -7.35
C PRO A 259 3.45 -6.04 -8.29
N PHE A 260 2.92 -4.92 -7.82
CA PHE A 260 2.05 -4.04 -8.61
C PHE A 260 2.81 -3.05 -9.50
N ALA A 261 4.14 -2.96 -9.42
CA ALA A 261 4.97 -1.95 -10.08
C ALA A 261 4.70 -1.81 -11.59
N LEU A 262 4.52 -2.93 -12.29
CA LEU A 262 4.26 -2.89 -13.73
C LEU A 262 2.90 -2.27 -14.05
N LEU A 263 1.83 -2.71 -13.39
CA LEU A 263 0.47 -2.18 -13.59
C LEU A 263 0.36 -0.72 -13.12
N TYR A 264 1.07 -0.40 -12.04
CA TYR A 264 1.12 0.92 -11.46
C TYR A 264 1.84 1.91 -12.39
N SER A 265 3.03 1.53 -12.87
CA SER A 265 3.80 2.36 -13.80
C SER A 265 3.18 2.47 -15.18
N SER A 266 2.43 1.47 -15.66
CA SER A 266 1.68 1.53 -16.91
C SER A 266 0.37 2.34 -16.79
N GLY A 267 -0.04 2.72 -15.58
CA GLY A 267 -1.27 3.48 -15.33
C GLY A 267 -2.55 2.63 -15.38
N ASN A 268 -2.45 1.30 -15.36
CA ASN A 268 -3.59 0.40 -15.46
C ASN A 268 -4.32 0.17 -14.11
N ILE A 269 -3.71 0.55 -12.98
CA ILE A 269 -4.39 0.55 -11.68
C ILE A 269 -5.38 1.72 -11.62
N VAL A 270 -6.69 1.42 -11.60
CA VAL A 270 -7.76 2.42 -11.72
C VAL A 270 -8.40 2.85 -10.39
N SER A 271 -7.88 2.34 -9.27
CA SER A 271 -8.30 2.72 -7.93
C SER A 271 -7.23 2.40 -6.88
N SER A 272 -7.53 2.64 -5.61
CA SER A 272 -6.69 2.24 -4.49
C SER A 272 -6.46 0.73 -4.47
N VAL A 273 -5.21 0.34 -4.25
CA VAL A 273 -4.85 -1.04 -3.91
C VAL A 273 -4.88 -1.17 -2.39
N ILE A 274 -5.53 -2.22 -1.88
CA ILE A 274 -5.74 -2.41 -0.45
C ILE A 274 -5.28 -3.79 0.00
N THR A 275 -4.73 -3.86 1.21
CA THR A 275 -4.41 -5.11 1.90
C THR A 275 -5.49 -5.41 2.91
N ILE A 276 -5.90 -6.67 3.01
CA ILE A 276 -6.86 -7.17 3.99
C ILE A 276 -6.16 -8.19 4.87
N GLU A 277 -6.14 -7.94 6.19
CA GLU A 277 -5.52 -8.81 7.18
C GLU A 277 -6.54 -9.18 8.26
N PRO A 278 -6.90 -10.47 8.39
CA PRO A 278 -7.74 -10.92 9.48
C PRO A 278 -6.93 -11.05 10.78
N SER A 279 -7.56 -10.78 11.92
CA SER A 279 -6.95 -10.95 13.24
C SER A 279 -6.78 -12.40 13.68
N ALA A 280 -7.27 -13.35 12.88
CA ALA A 280 -7.21 -14.78 13.12
C ALA A 280 -7.09 -15.52 11.80
N ALA A 281 -6.59 -16.75 11.85
CA ALA A 281 -6.47 -17.58 10.66
C ALA A 281 -7.83 -18.20 10.31
N LEU A 282 -8.30 -17.99 9.08
CA LEU A 282 -9.65 -18.31 8.64
C LEU A 282 -9.67 -19.28 7.46
N VAL A 283 -10.77 -20.02 7.33
CA VAL A 283 -11.18 -20.70 6.10
C VAL A 283 -12.31 -19.90 5.48
N ILE A 284 -12.20 -19.61 4.19
CA ILE A 284 -13.27 -18.94 3.42
C ILE A 284 -14.07 -20.04 2.72
N ASP A 285 -15.34 -20.18 3.07
CA ASP A 285 -16.24 -21.20 2.50
C ASP A 285 -17.08 -20.64 1.33
N GLY A 286 -16.71 -19.44 0.84
CA GLY A 286 -17.38 -18.72 -0.25
C GLY A 286 -18.41 -17.70 0.25
N GLY A 287 -18.58 -16.60 -0.49
CA GLY A 287 -19.54 -15.54 -0.12
C GLY A 287 -18.95 -14.35 0.63
N LEU A 288 -17.62 -14.20 0.66
CA LEU A 288 -16.98 -12.95 1.05
C LEU A 288 -16.68 -12.13 -0.20
N THR A 289 -17.16 -10.89 -0.25
CA THR A 289 -16.94 -10.00 -1.39
C THR A 289 -16.27 -8.70 -0.97
N ILE A 290 -15.36 -8.22 -1.81
CA ILE A 290 -14.70 -6.91 -1.76
C ILE A 290 -15.36 -5.99 -2.77
N ASP A 291 -15.53 -4.73 -2.40
CA ASP A 291 -16.15 -3.68 -3.21
C ASP A 291 -15.24 -2.45 -3.18
N ILE A 292 -14.58 -2.14 -4.30
CA ILE A 292 -13.64 -1.02 -4.42
C ILE A 292 -14.20 -0.02 -5.45
N PRO A 293 -14.44 1.25 -5.05
CA PRO A 293 -14.90 2.29 -5.97
C PRO A 293 -13.84 2.54 -7.05
N ILE A 294 -14.27 2.77 -8.29
CA ILE A 294 -13.41 3.10 -9.44
C ILE A 294 -13.86 4.41 -10.07
N ASP A 295 -12.96 5.05 -10.83
CA ASP A 295 -13.31 6.25 -11.60
C ASP A 295 -14.40 5.93 -12.64
N GLY A 296 -15.57 6.54 -12.50
CA GLY A 296 -16.68 6.36 -13.43
C GLY A 296 -18.00 6.99 -12.97
N SER A 297 -18.87 7.34 -13.92
CA SER A 297 -20.24 7.71 -13.62
C SER A 297 -21.10 6.47 -13.38
N LYS A 298 -22.23 6.65 -12.69
CA LYS A 298 -23.17 5.55 -12.41
C LYS A 298 -23.75 4.95 -13.68
N GLU A 299 -23.98 5.78 -14.69
CA GLU A 299 -24.58 5.41 -15.98
C GLU A 299 -23.62 4.59 -16.85
N MET A 300 -22.32 4.88 -16.77
CA MET A 300 -21.28 4.16 -17.52
C MET A 300 -20.72 2.95 -16.77
N CYS A 301 -21.09 2.76 -15.50
CA CYS A 301 -20.43 1.78 -14.64
C CYS A 301 -20.50 0.36 -15.21
N SER A 302 -21.68 -0.06 -15.70
CA SER A 302 -21.86 -1.40 -16.26
C SER A 302 -20.92 -1.69 -17.45
N GLN A 303 -20.64 -0.68 -18.27
CA GLN A 303 -19.73 -0.77 -19.42
C GLN A 303 -18.27 -0.77 -18.96
N ILE A 304 -17.93 0.10 -18.01
CA ILE A 304 -16.58 0.17 -17.44
C ILE A 304 -16.17 -1.19 -16.86
N LEU A 305 -17.04 -1.82 -16.08
CA LEU A 305 -16.77 -3.10 -15.41
C LEU A 305 -16.54 -4.27 -16.37
N GLN A 306 -16.95 -4.18 -17.64
CA GLN A 306 -16.61 -5.17 -18.66
C GLN A 306 -15.12 -5.15 -19.03
N SER A 307 -14.47 -4.00 -18.83
CA SER A 307 -13.05 -3.76 -19.12
C SER A 307 -12.17 -3.69 -17.87
N VAL A 308 -12.74 -3.88 -16.68
CA VAL A 308 -11.99 -3.85 -15.41
C VAL A 308 -12.01 -5.23 -14.77
N GLN A 309 -10.85 -5.67 -14.32
CA GLN A 309 -10.69 -6.89 -13.54
C GLN A 309 -10.16 -6.57 -12.15
N MET A 310 -10.53 -7.39 -11.16
CA MET A 310 -9.86 -7.37 -9.87
C MET A 310 -8.57 -8.19 -9.97
N VAL A 311 -7.45 -7.63 -9.53
CA VAL A 311 -6.19 -8.37 -9.41
C VAL A 311 -5.82 -8.58 -7.95
N VAL A 312 -5.11 -9.67 -7.66
CA VAL A 312 -4.69 -10.07 -6.31
C VAL A 312 -3.21 -10.43 -6.27
N VAL A 313 -2.57 -10.14 -5.15
CA VAL A 313 -1.22 -10.62 -4.81
C VAL A 313 -1.27 -11.18 -3.40
N SER A 314 -0.92 -12.45 -3.25
CA SER A 314 -0.99 -13.12 -1.95
C SER A 314 0.07 -12.69 -0.96
N ASP A 315 1.28 -12.38 -1.46
CA ASP A 315 2.39 -11.90 -0.66
C ASP A 315 3.00 -10.64 -1.29
N LEU A 316 2.75 -9.50 -0.65
CA LEU A 316 3.26 -8.20 -1.09
C LEU A 316 4.79 -8.08 -0.95
N LEU A 317 5.43 -8.95 -0.15
CA LEU A 317 6.89 -9.01 0.01
C LEU A 317 7.57 -9.89 -1.04
N ASN A 318 6.82 -10.69 -1.79
CA ASN A 318 7.38 -11.45 -2.91
C ASN A 318 7.44 -10.56 -4.17
N PHE A 319 8.52 -9.80 -4.34
CA PHE A 319 8.68 -8.85 -5.45
C PHE A 319 8.79 -9.49 -6.83
N ASN A 320 8.89 -10.82 -6.90
CA ASN A 320 8.83 -11.57 -8.15
C ASN A 320 7.42 -12.04 -8.48
N ALA A 321 6.46 -11.90 -7.57
CA ALA A 321 5.08 -12.22 -7.82
C ALA A 321 4.48 -11.24 -8.83
N THR A 322 3.62 -11.77 -9.70
CA THR A 322 2.80 -10.98 -10.61
C THR A 322 1.36 -10.99 -10.12
N PRO A 323 0.63 -9.86 -10.18
CA PRO A 323 -0.78 -9.85 -9.80
C PRO A 323 -1.59 -10.83 -10.66
N GLU A 324 -2.37 -11.67 -9.99
CA GLU A 324 -3.25 -12.65 -10.62
C GLU A 324 -4.64 -12.06 -10.83
N GLY A 325 -5.24 -12.29 -11.99
CA GLY A 325 -6.60 -11.84 -12.28
C GLY A 325 -7.65 -12.74 -11.63
N LEU A 326 -8.61 -12.14 -10.91
CA LEU A 326 -9.78 -12.83 -10.33
C LEU A 326 -10.98 -12.86 -11.28
N GLY A 327 -10.82 -12.36 -12.51
CA GLY A 327 -11.88 -12.19 -13.49
C GLY A 327 -12.50 -10.79 -13.48
N SER A 328 -13.52 -10.61 -14.33
CA SER A 328 -14.23 -9.35 -14.48
C SER A 328 -14.95 -8.93 -13.21
N CYS A 329 -14.98 -7.63 -12.97
CA CYS A 329 -15.70 -7.07 -11.85
C CYS A 329 -17.22 -7.15 -12.03
N SER A 330 -17.93 -7.34 -10.92
CA SER A 330 -19.37 -7.11 -10.83
C SER A 330 -19.66 -5.72 -10.25
N MET A 331 -20.88 -5.23 -10.41
CA MET A 331 -21.27 -3.92 -9.88
C MET A 331 -21.33 -3.95 -8.36
N GLY A 332 -20.51 -3.12 -7.71
CA GLY A 332 -20.55 -2.88 -6.27
C GLY A 332 -21.66 -1.90 -5.86
N SER A 333 -21.72 -1.63 -4.56
CA SER A 333 -22.64 -0.67 -3.94
C SER A 333 -21.92 0.54 -3.36
N VAL A 334 -20.59 0.63 -3.47
CA VAL A 334 -19.80 1.76 -2.96
C VAL A 334 -19.58 2.78 -4.07
N GLY A 335 -19.82 4.06 -3.77
CA GLY A 335 -19.60 5.16 -4.71
C GLY A 335 -20.54 5.15 -5.92
N ASN A 336 -20.15 5.89 -6.97
CA ASN A 336 -20.91 5.95 -8.23
C ASN A 336 -20.66 4.74 -9.12
N CYS A 337 -19.44 4.23 -9.11
CA CYS A 337 -19.06 2.99 -9.78
C CYS A 337 -18.04 2.23 -8.93
N SER A 338 -18.21 0.92 -8.81
CA SER A 338 -17.34 0.08 -8.02
C SER A 338 -17.16 -1.30 -8.63
N CYS A 339 -15.93 -1.80 -8.52
CA CYS A 339 -15.55 -3.15 -8.86
C CYS A 339 -15.75 -4.04 -7.63
N ALA A 340 -16.75 -4.93 -7.70
CA ALA A 340 -16.96 -5.97 -6.71
C ALA A 340 -16.46 -7.34 -7.19
N ALA A 341 -15.73 -8.03 -6.32
CA ALA A 341 -15.20 -9.38 -6.57
C ALA A 341 -15.38 -10.29 -5.36
N THR A 342 -15.48 -11.60 -5.59
CA THR A 342 -15.42 -12.60 -4.52
C THR A 342 -13.96 -12.84 -4.13
N ILE A 343 -13.68 -12.88 -2.83
CA ILE A 343 -12.34 -13.21 -2.31
C ILE A 343 -12.32 -14.63 -1.75
N TYR A 344 -11.23 -15.33 -2.00
CA TYR A 344 -11.02 -16.73 -1.60
C TYR A 344 -9.84 -16.90 -0.63
N HIS A 345 -9.06 -15.83 -0.41
CA HIS A 345 -7.99 -15.76 0.58
C HIS A 345 -7.81 -14.30 1.04
N PHE A 346 -7.03 -14.04 2.08
CA PHE A 346 -6.76 -12.66 2.54
C PHE A 346 -5.41 -12.20 2.01
N SER A 347 -5.39 -11.04 1.36
CA SER A 347 -4.32 -10.64 0.44
C SER A 347 -4.42 -9.15 0.08
N THR A 348 -3.60 -8.73 -0.86
CA THR A 348 -3.63 -7.40 -1.46
C THR A 348 -4.41 -7.41 -2.77
N TYR A 349 -5.36 -6.48 -2.91
CA TYR A 349 -6.32 -6.40 -4.02
C TYR A 349 -6.30 -5.03 -4.68
N GLY A 350 -6.46 -4.97 -6.00
CA GLY A 350 -6.57 -3.71 -6.74
C GLY A 350 -7.40 -3.85 -8.02
N PRO A 351 -8.28 -2.90 -8.36
CA PRO A 351 -8.93 -2.87 -9.67
C PRO A 351 -7.95 -2.44 -10.77
N ASN A 352 -7.95 -3.17 -11.88
CA ASN A 352 -7.07 -2.95 -13.01
C ASN A 352 -7.86 -2.88 -14.33
N ASP A 353 -7.57 -1.89 -15.16
CA ASP A 353 -8.03 -1.87 -16.56
C ASP A 353 -7.36 -3.01 -17.33
N PHE A 354 -8.19 -3.90 -17.86
CA PHE A 354 -7.76 -5.00 -18.70
C PHE A 354 -7.58 -4.49 -20.13
N TYR A 355 -6.32 -4.33 -20.54
CA TYR A 355 -5.96 -4.10 -21.93
C TYR A 355 -5.64 -5.44 -22.59
N ASP A 356 -6.53 -5.93 -23.46
CA ASP A 356 -6.22 -7.01 -24.39
C ASP A 356 -5.80 -6.43 -25.75
N PRO A 357 -4.49 -6.39 -26.07
CA PRO A 357 -4.02 -5.88 -27.35
C PRO A 357 -4.56 -6.67 -28.56
N CYS A 358 -5.09 -7.88 -28.37
CA CYS A 358 -5.66 -8.70 -29.45
C CYS A 358 -7.12 -8.32 -29.79
N SER A 359 -7.79 -7.53 -28.93
CA SER A 359 -9.21 -7.18 -29.10
C SER A 359 -9.46 -6.00 -30.05
N GLN A 360 -8.42 -5.26 -30.46
CA GLN A 360 -8.54 -4.09 -31.35
C GLN A 360 -8.39 -4.40 -32.85
N SER A 361 -8.16 -5.66 -33.23
CA SER A 361 -8.00 -6.07 -34.63
C SER A 361 -9.27 -6.65 -35.26
N GLN A 362 -10.47 -6.25 -34.81
CA GLN A 362 -11.74 -6.61 -35.46
C GLN A 362 -12.42 -5.41 -36.10
#